data_AF-A0A956BWP7-F1
#
_entry.id   AF-A0A956BWP7-F1
#
_cell.length_a   1.000
_cell.length_b   1.000
_cell.length_c   1.000
_cell.angle_alpha   90.00
_cell.angle_beta   90.00
_cell.angle_gamma   90.00
#
_symmetry.space_group_name_H-M   'P 1'
#
loop_
_entity.id
_entity.type
_entity.pdbx_description
1 polymer ?
#
loop_
_entity_poly.entity_id
_entity_poly.type
_entity_poly.pdbx_seq_one_letter_code
_entity_poly.pdbx_strand_id
1 'polypeptide(L)' 'MSERSYDLAELSSLLKFSSAYLKMLLKKQSGYQPDQPISAELAAAVAAQVNRPWPPANAA' A
#
# COMPACT_ATOMS: atom_id res chain seq x y z
N MET A 1 6.15 9.53 15.22
CA MET A 1 6.33 8.30 14.41
C MET A 1 6.08 8.71 12.98
N SER A 2 7.03 8.50 12.07
CA SER A 2 6.98 9.06 10.72
C SER A 2 5.76 8.55 9.95
N GLU A 3 4.75 9.39 9.78
CA GLU A 3 3.59 9.14 8.93
C GLU A 3 4.03 9.11 7.46
N ARG A 4 4.62 7.99 7.04
CA ARG A 4 4.94 7.75 5.62
C ARG A 4 3.64 7.46 4.88
N SER A 5 3.31 8.35 3.95
CA SER A 5 2.26 8.13 2.97
C SER A 5 2.90 7.65 1.66
N TYR A 6 2.29 6.67 1.02
CA TYR A 6 2.77 6.01 -0.20
C TYR A 6 1.84 6.31 -1.35
N ASP A 7 2.38 6.45 -2.54
CA ASP A 7 1.56 6.46 -3.76
C ASP A 7 1.27 5.05 -4.26
N LEU A 8 0.20 4.91 -5.06
CA LEU A 8 -0.18 3.65 -5.68
C LEU A 8 0.97 3.05 -6.51
N ALA A 9 1.73 3.91 -7.19
CA ALA A 9 2.89 3.52 -7.99
C ALA A 9 4.04 2.99 -7.13
N GLU A 10 4.28 3.60 -5.96
CA GLU A 10 5.28 3.10 -5.02
C GLU A 10 4.88 1.75 -4.45
N LEU A 11 3.63 1.62 -3.99
CA LEU A 11 3.08 0.36 -3.49
C LEU A 11 3.15 -0.77 -4.52
N SER A 12 2.86 -0.44 -5.78
CA SER A 12 3.00 -1.34 -6.94
C SER A 12 4.43 -1.84 -7.12
N SER A 13 5.40 -0.92 -7.06
CA SER A 13 6.83 -1.25 -7.15
C SER A 13 7.30 -2.10 -5.96
N LEU A 14 6.91 -1.72 -4.74
CA LEU A 14 7.32 -2.37 -3.49
C LEU A 14 6.75 -3.80 -3.38
N LEU A 15 5.47 -3.97 -3.69
CA LEU A 15 4.80 -5.28 -3.61
C LEU A 15 5.06 -6.15 -4.85
N LYS A 16 5.58 -5.55 -5.94
CA LYS A 16 5.74 -6.17 -7.26
C LYS A 16 4.41 -6.70 -7.81
N PHE A 17 3.36 -5.91 -7.68
CA PHE A 17 2.00 -6.21 -8.15
C PHE A 17 1.48 -5.08 -9.03
N SER A 18 0.54 -5.38 -9.92
CA SER A 18 -0.08 -4.35 -10.75
C SER A 18 -0.80 -3.30 -9.90
N SER A 19 -0.58 -2.02 -10.24
CA SER A 19 -1.27 -0.88 -9.63
C SER A 19 -2.79 -1.03 -9.65
N ALA A 20 -3.37 -1.63 -10.69
CA ALA A 20 -4.80 -1.87 -10.78
C ALA A 20 -5.29 -2.88 -9.73
N TYR A 21 -4.51 -3.94 -9.50
CA TYR A 21 -4.81 -4.96 -8.50
C TYR A 21 -4.71 -4.38 -7.09
N LEU A 22 -3.63 -3.64 -6.80
CA LEU A 22 -3.47 -2.97 -5.52
C LEU A 22 -4.56 -1.93 -5.27
N LYS A 23 -4.96 -1.17 -6.30
CA LYS A 23 -6.09 -0.23 -6.21
C LYS A 23 -7.38 -0.94 -5.83
N MET A 24 -7.64 -2.12 -6.39
CA MET A 24 -8.81 -2.92 -6.04
C MET A 24 -8.78 -3.41 -4.59
N LEU A 25 -7.61 -3.80 -4.07
CA LEU A 25 -7.46 -4.21 -2.67
C LEU A 25 -7.56 -3.01 -1.71
N LEU A 26 -6.97 -1.88 -2.06
CA LEU A 26 -7.08 -0.63 -1.31
C LEU A 26 -8.52 -0.15 -1.21
N LYS A 27 -9.29 -0.24 -2.30
CA LYS A 27 -10.74 0.06 -2.30
C LYS A 27 -11.55 -0.80 -1.32
N LYS A 28 -11.05 -1.96 -0.91
CA LYS A 28 -11.69 -2.81 0.11
C LYS A 28 -11.29 -2.43 1.54
N GLN A 29 -10.29 -1.57 1.72
CA GLN A 29 -9.87 -1.09 3.02
C GLN A 29 -10.73 0.09 3.45
N SER A 30 -11.16 0.07 4.70
CA SER A 30 -11.88 1.19 5.32
C SER A 30 -10.97 2.41 5.39
N GLY A 31 -11.40 3.53 4.81
CA GLY A 31 -10.64 4.79 4.82
C GLY A 31 -9.73 5.02 3.60
N TYR A 32 -9.69 4.11 2.63
CA TYR A 32 -9.02 4.40 1.37
C TYR A 32 -9.76 5.48 0.57
N GLN A 33 -9.04 6.53 0.19
CA GLN A 33 -9.53 7.59 -0.69
C GLN A 33 -8.66 7.63 -1.96
N PRO A 34 -9.26 7.63 -3.17
CA PRO A 34 -8.50 7.61 -4.42
C PRO A 34 -7.67 8.87 -4.67
N ASP A 35 -8.06 10.00 -4.07
CA ASP A 35 -7.39 11.30 -4.17
C ASP A 35 -6.46 11.60 -2.98
N GLN A 36 -6.29 10.65 -2.05
CA GLN A 36 -5.37 10.81 -0.92
C GLN A 36 -4.22 9.80 -1.00
N PRO A 37 -3.05 10.17 -0.47
CA PRO A 37 -1.92 9.25 -0.43
C PRO A 37 -2.21 8.11 0.57
N ILE A 38 -1.62 6.96 0.31
CA ILE A 38 -1.93 5.71 1.02
C ILE A 38 -1.12 5.66 2.30
N SER A 39 -1.78 5.71 3.45
CA SER A 39 -1.13 5.57 4.75
C SER A 39 -0.40 4.24 4.89
N ALA A 40 0.67 4.22 5.69
CA ALA A 40 1.42 3.00 6.02
C ALA A 40 0.53 1.84 6.51
N GLU A 41 -0.58 2.14 7.21
CA GLU A 41 -1.54 1.13 7.67
C GLU A 41 -2.28 0.45 6.50
N LEU A 42 -2.76 1.24 5.53
CA LEU A 42 -3.42 0.72 4.33
C LEU A 42 -2.44 -0.09 3.47
N ALA A 43 -1.21 0.40 3.35
CA ALA A 43 -0.13 -0.29 2.66
C ALA A 43 0.19 -1.65 3.29
N ALA A 44 0.28 -1.70 4.63
CA ALA A 44 0.48 -2.94 5.39
C ALA A 44 -0.69 -3.92 5.22
N ALA A 45 -1.93 -3.43 5.30
CA ALA A 45 -3.12 -4.26 5.13
C ALA A 45 -3.18 -4.91 3.74
N VAL A 46 -2.85 -4.16 2.69
CA VAL A 46 -2.79 -4.67 1.33
C VAL A 46 -1.62 -5.63 1.13
N ALA A 47 -0.45 -5.32 1.70
CA ALA A 47 0.70 -6.23 1.69
C ALA A 47 0.37 -7.58 2.33
N ALA A 48 -0.33 -7.57 3.47
CA ALA A 48 -0.81 -8.78 4.15
C ALA A 48 -1.77 -9.59 3.26
N GLN A 49 -2.69 -8.94 2.54
CA GLN A 49 -3.60 -9.65 1.61
C GLN A 49 -2.87 -10.34 0.46
N VAL A 50 -1.79 -9.75 -0.03
CA VAL A 50 -0.97 -10.35 -1.10
C VAL A 50 0.16 -11.26 -0.57
N ASN A 51 0.14 -11.58 0.74
CA ASN A 51 1.16 -12.39 1.41
C ASN A 51 2.59 -11.88 1.15
N ARG A 52 2.80 -10.57 1.16
CA ARG A 52 4.11 -9.94 1.00
C ARG A 52 4.67 -9.47 2.34
N PRO A 53 5.99 -9.58 2.54
CA PRO A 53 6.64 -9.03 3.72
C PRO A 53 6.49 -7.50 3.74
N TRP A 54 6.02 -6.97 4.86
CA TRP A 54 5.88 -5.54 5.13
C TRP A 54 6.40 -5.23 6.53
N PRO A 55 7.13 -4.11 6.76
CA PRO A 55 7.52 -3.09 5.79
C PRO A 55 8.61 -3.58 4.82
N PRO A 56 8.66 -3.04 3.58
CA PRO A 56 9.73 -3.37 2.64
C PRO A 56 11.06 -2.86 3.21
N ALA A 57 12.13 -3.66 3.09
CA ALA A 57 13.44 -3.34 3.67
C ALA A 57 14.04 -1.99 3.22
N ASN A 58 13.48 -1.39 2.16
CA ASN A 58 13.87 -0.07 1.65
C ASN A 58 13.03 1.09 2.24
N ALA A 59 12.14 0.83 3.21
CA ALA A 59 11.40 1.84 3.95
C ALA A 59 12.15 2.31 5.23
N ALA A 60 13.49 2.31 5.20
CA ALA A 60 14.33 3.01 6.17
C ALA A 60 14.39 4.50 5.88
#